data_AF-A0A511HC49-F1
#
_entry.id   AF-A0A511HC49-F1
#
_cell.length_a   1.000
_cell.length_b   1.000
_cell.length_c   1.000
_cell.angle_alpha   90.00
_cell.angle_beta   90.00
_cell.angle_gamma   90.00
#
_symmetry.space_group_name_H-M   'P 1'
#
loop_
_entity.id
_entity.type
_entity.pdbx_description
1 polymer ?
#
loop_
_entity_poly.entity_id
_entity_poly.type
_entity_poly.pdbx_seq_one_letter_code
_entity_poly.pdbx_strand_id
1 'polypeptide(L)'
;MSSNPSLIDSQSQTSASQQAAEAWKRARVGDRVTYAFSATQGPTPGAADAARTLDGQLTLEVVSVQQPWVYVRVAFTDAAGNPLTQTRLAQDLVVPVRSDMTRSLDVPRPGQVTAERPSFSGRNWEATRYVSDQRPVDGPLRTRVYANDSALLYLTRGLLEASTESAGFRTPGGVKLSLREFQEGSSEASAPAPALERPLGPGAYYDRKVDMAPTHEVLRVCFTAERGYILRAEGPLGTGSEPCADFSKVEPESLEEVVMGLPWEALVSGEWPPSKDGARGTFTVGDRNVPAITDQRTEDLEGTQHVFMDTYAAEPWAPGLAGLPYEARFQSLSSGSERVGPGGQRESAGGSRIVQWGPWLGGQP
;
A
#
# COMPACT_ATOMS: atom_id res chain seq x y z
N MET A 1 23.65 8.91 -18.47
CA MET A 1 24.81 9.01 -17.57
C MET A 1 24.27 9.10 -16.15
N SER A 2 24.46 8.04 -15.36
CA SER A 2 23.97 7.99 -13.98
C SER A 2 24.99 8.71 -13.10
N SER A 3 24.67 9.91 -12.65
CA SER A 3 25.47 10.61 -11.64
C SER A 3 25.20 9.92 -10.31
N ASN A 4 26.18 9.17 -9.80
CA ASN A 4 26.12 8.68 -8.42
C ASN A 4 25.96 9.89 -7.48
N PRO A 5 25.15 9.78 -6.41
CA PRO A 5 25.02 10.85 -5.43
C PRO A 5 26.40 11.22 -4.86
N SER A 6 26.63 12.52 -4.68
CA SER A 6 27.91 12.98 -4.12
C SER A 6 28.02 12.54 -2.65
N LEU A 7 29.25 12.41 -2.13
CA LEU A 7 29.48 12.00 -0.73
C LEU A 7 28.74 12.88 0.30
N ILE A 8 28.51 14.16 -0.05
CA ILE A 8 27.79 15.13 0.77
C ILE A 8 26.29 14.82 0.79
N ASP A 9 25.73 14.40 -0.35
CA ASP A 9 24.32 14.01 -0.47
C ASP A 9 24.03 12.70 0.28
N SER A 10 24.98 11.77 0.30
CA SER A 10 24.87 10.53 1.08
C SER A 10 24.94 10.79 2.58
N GLN A 11 25.79 11.72 3.02
CA GLN A 11 25.92 12.07 4.45
C GLN A 11 24.68 12.79 5.00
N SER A 12 24.06 13.69 4.23
CA SER A 12 22.83 14.37 4.62
C SER A 12 21.60 13.44 4.65
N GLN A 13 21.54 12.46 3.74
CA GLN A 13 20.51 11.42 3.76
C GLN A 13 20.66 10.47 4.95
N THR A 14 21.89 10.10 5.26
CA THR A 14 22.21 9.23 6.41
C THR A 14 21.80 9.90 7.73
N SER A 15 22.09 11.20 7.90
CA SER A 15 21.73 11.93 9.12
C SER A 15 20.22 12.11 9.28
N ALA A 16 19.49 12.47 8.22
CA ALA A 16 18.04 12.61 8.25
C ALA A 16 17.33 11.28 8.54
N SER A 17 17.86 10.16 8.02
CA SER A 17 17.33 8.81 8.27
C SER A 17 17.59 8.35 9.72
N GLN A 18 18.76 8.66 10.28
CA GLN A 18 19.06 8.41 11.69
C GLN A 18 18.18 9.24 12.62
N GLN A 19 17.96 10.52 12.31
CA GLN A 19 17.07 11.39 13.08
C GLN A 19 15.62 10.87 13.06
N ALA A 20 15.12 10.45 11.90
CA ALA A 20 13.80 9.83 11.78
C ALA A 20 13.70 8.54 12.61
N ALA A 21 14.72 7.67 12.56
CA ALA A 21 14.76 6.45 13.36
C ALA A 21 14.73 6.74 14.88
N GLU A 22 15.45 7.76 15.33
CA GLU A 22 15.41 8.20 16.73
C GLU A 22 14.08 8.88 17.09
N ALA A 23 13.42 9.57 16.16
CA ALA A 23 12.09 10.13 16.36
C ALA A 23 11.02 9.03 16.52
N TRP A 24 11.11 7.92 15.79
CA TRP A 24 10.22 6.77 15.98
C TRP A 24 10.26 6.19 17.40
N LYS A 25 11.43 6.19 18.06
CA LYS A 25 11.55 5.78 19.48
C LYS A 25 10.86 6.73 20.45
N ARG A 26 10.65 7.98 20.03
CA ARG A 26 10.00 9.04 20.79
C ARG A 26 8.59 9.35 20.29
N ALA A 27 8.00 8.46 19.48
CA ALA A 27 6.65 8.63 18.97
C ALA A 27 5.66 8.81 20.13
N ARG A 28 4.69 9.71 19.93
CA ARG A 28 3.67 10.06 20.91
C ARG A 28 2.29 9.92 20.31
N VAL A 29 1.33 9.53 21.14
CA VAL A 29 -0.08 9.52 20.73
C VAL A 29 -0.49 10.94 20.34
N GLY A 30 -1.04 11.10 19.14
CA GLY A 30 -1.41 12.36 18.53
C GLY A 30 -0.34 13.00 17.63
N ASP A 31 0.86 12.41 17.51
CA ASP A 31 1.80 12.83 16.45
C ASP A 31 1.11 12.61 15.09
N ARG A 32 1.00 13.68 14.30
CA ARG A 32 0.13 13.71 13.11
C ARG A 32 0.72 14.51 11.97
N VAL A 33 0.57 14.02 10.75
CA VAL A 33 0.85 14.77 9.51
C VAL A 33 -0.32 14.64 8.54
N THR A 34 -0.68 15.75 7.91
CA THR A 34 -1.77 15.83 6.94
C THR A 34 -1.27 16.41 5.63
N TYR A 35 -1.57 15.73 4.53
CA TYR A 35 -1.26 16.13 3.17
C TYR A 35 -2.56 16.38 2.40
N ALA A 36 -2.60 17.42 1.57
CA ALA A 36 -3.57 17.44 0.48
C ALA A 36 -3.04 16.56 -0.64
N PHE A 37 -3.89 15.72 -1.22
CA PHE A 37 -3.54 14.91 -2.37
C PHE A 37 -4.45 15.23 -3.57
N SER A 38 -3.92 14.99 -4.77
CA SER A 38 -4.65 15.04 -6.02
C SER A 38 -4.15 13.92 -6.93
N ALA A 39 -5.04 13.05 -7.38
CA ALA A 39 -4.78 12.02 -8.38
C ALA A 39 -5.59 12.33 -9.64
N THR A 40 -4.94 12.30 -10.81
CA THR A 40 -5.58 12.65 -12.08
C THR A 40 -5.23 11.63 -13.15
N GLN A 41 -6.22 11.17 -13.89
CA GLN A 41 -6.05 10.30 -15.04
C GLN A 41 -6.77 10.93 -16.23
N GLY A 42 -6.02 11.20 -17.29
CA GLY A 42 -6.55 11.68 -18.55
C GLY A 42 -7.42 10.64 -19.25
N PRO A 43 -8.08 11.04 -20.35
CA PRO A 43 -8.87 10.11 -21.15
C PRO A 43 -7.96 9.05 -21.77
N THR A 44 -8.42 7.80 -21.79
CA THR A 44 -7.72 6.72 -22.52
C THR A 44 -7.91 6.91 -24.03
N PRO A 45 -6.84 6.98 -24.83
CA PRO A 45 -6.98 7.19 -26.28
C PRO A 45 -7.80 6.08 -26.95
N GLY A 46 -8.84 6.47 -27.67
CA GLY A 46 -9.74 5.54 -28.36
C GLY A 46 -10.89 4.98 -27.50
N ALA A 47 -10.94 5.32 -26.20
CA ALA A 47 -12.10 5.07 -25.34
C ALA A 47 -12.94 6.35 -25.20
N ALA A 48 -14.24 6.20 -24.95
CA ALA A 48 -15.15 7.33 -24.68
C ALA A 48 -15.08 7.84 -23.23
N ASP A 49 -14.02 7.49 -22.50
CA ASP A 49 -13.91 7.76 -21.07
C ASP A 49 -13.44 9.19 -20.79
N ALA A 50 -14.12 9.85 -19.85
CA ALA A 50 -13.73 11.18 -19.39
C ALA A 50 -12.47 11.14 -18.52
N ALA A 51 -11.76 12.26 -18.45
CA ALA A 51 -10.71 12.44 -17.46
C ALA A 51 -11.29 12.27 -16.05
N ARG A 52 -10.56 11.57 -15.18
CA ARG A 52 -10.94 11.29 -13.80
C ARG A 52 -10.01 12.02 -12.85
N THR A 53 -10.58 12.54 -11.76
CA THR A 53 -9.84 13.20 -10.70
C THR A 53 -10.35 12.73 -9.35
N LEU A 54 -9.41 12.56 -8.41
CA LEU A 54 -9.69 12.26 -7.02
C LEU A 54 -8.81 13.15 -6.14
N ASP A 55 -9.45 14.04 -5.39
CA ASP A 55 -8.79 14.99 -4.50
C ASP A 55 -9.26 14.77 -3.07
N GLY A 56 -8.38 15.09 -2.11
CA GLY A 56 -8.72 14.97 -0.70
C GLY A 56 -7.56 15.26 0.23
N GLN A 57 -7.66 14.72 1.44
CA GLN A 57 -6.64 14.79 2.47
C GLN A 57 -6.20 13.39 2.88
N LEU A 58 -4.89 13.20 3.06
CA LEU A 58 -4.27 12.02 3.63
C LEU A 58 -3.75 12.39 5.02
N THR A 59 -4.18 11.70 6.05
CA THR A 59 -3.72 11.88 7.43
C THR A 59 -3.02 10.63 7.93
N LEU A 60 -1.81 10.78 8.46
CA LEU A 60 -1.12 9.77 9.26
C LEU A 60 -1.08 10.25 10.71
N GLU A 61 -1.58 9.44 11.64
CA GLU A 61 -1.66 9.80 13.07
C GLU A 61 -1.25 8.63 13.95
N VAL A 62 -0.38 8.87 14.93
CA VAL A 62 -0.09 7.88 15.97
C VAL A 62 -1.27 7.80 16.93
N VAL A 63 -1.96 6.66 16.91
CA VAL A 63 -3.15 6.43 17.75
C VAL A 63 -2.85 5.62 19.01
N SER A 64 -1.76 4.87 19.03
CA SER A 64 -1.32 4.11 20.20
C SER A 64 0.18 3.84 20.14
N VAL A 65 0.82 3.81 21.30
CA VAL A 65 2.23 3.45 21.46
C VAL A 65 2.32 2.38 22.54
N GLN A 66 2.66 1.15 22.13
CA GLN A 66 2.91 0.01 23.01
C GLN A 66 4.25 -0.60 22.62
N GLN A 67 5.33 -0.09 23.23
CA GLN A 67 6.69 -0.43 22.82
C GLN A 67 6.88 -1.96 22.70
N PRO A 68 7.50 -2.45 21.61
CA PRO A 68 8.19 -1.66 20.57
C PRO A 68 7.29 -1.16 19.42
N TRP A 69 5.97 -1.28 19.53
CA TRP A 69 5.01 -0.97 18.46
C TRP A 69 4.42 0.42 18.57
N VAL A 70 4.42 1.13 17.46
CA VAL A 70 3.70 2.40 17.24
C VAL A 70 2.60 2.13 16.23
N TYR A 71 1.35 2.37 16.61
CA TYR A 71 0.20 2.16 15.76
C TYR A 71 -0.16 3.46 15.07
N VAL A 72 -0.05 3.48 13.75
CA VAL A 72 -0.38 4.63 12.91
C VAL A 72 -1.72 4.39 12.22
N ARG A 73 -2.65 5.32 12.38
CA ARG A 73 -3.88 5.41 11.57
C ARG A 73 -3.56 6.12 10.27
N VAL A 74 -3.97 5.53 9.16
CA VAL A 74 -3.91 6.14 7.83
C VAL A 74 -5.34 6.37 7.37
N ALA A 75 -5.70 7.62 7.11
CA ALA A 75 -7.05 8.02 6.76
C ALA A 75 -7.04 8.89 5.49
N PHE A 76 -8.03 8.67 4.62
CA PHE A 76 -8.28 9.49 3.45
C PHE A 76 -9.67 10.12 3.54
N THR A 77 -9.74 11.44 3.42
CA THR A 77 -10.99 12.19 3.52
C THR A 77 -11.14 13.17 2.38
N ASP A 78 -12.36 13.67 2.17
CA ASP A 78 -12.58 14.85 1.34
C ASP A 78 -11.99 16.12 2.00
N ALA A 79 -12.15 17.27 1.33
CA ALA A 79 -11.68 18.56 1.84
C ALA A 79 -12.38 19.01 3.13
N ALA A 80 -13.59 18.50 3.41
CA ALA A 80 -14.37 18.80 4.62
C ALA A 80 -14.13 17.81 5.76
N GLY A 81 -13.29 16.78 5.55
CA GLY A 81 -12.98 15.75 6.54
C GLY A 81 -13.94 14.56 6.54
N ASN A 82 -14.85 14.44 5.56
CA ASN A 82 -15.74 13.30 5.45
C ASN A 82 -15.05 12.12 4.74
N PRO A 83 -15.48 10.86 4.99
CA PRO A 83 -14.99 9.70 4.25
C PRO A 83 -15.18 9.85 2.74
N LEU A 84 -14.19 9.39 1.98
CA LEU A 84 -14.28 9.35 0.51
C LEU A 84 -15.31 8.33 0.04
N THR A 85 -15.90 8.57 -1.12
CA THR A 85 -16.87 7.65 -1.74
C THR A 85 -16.21 6.47 -2.43
N GLN A 86 -14.90 6.56 -2.72
CA GLN A 86 -14.13 5.48 -3.34
C GLN A 86 -13.93 4.36 -2.32
N THR A 87 -14.50 3.18 -2.59
CA THR A 87 -14.47 2.02 -1.69
C THR A 87 -13.06 1.72 -1.16
N ARG A 88 -12.03 1.84 -2.02
CA ARG A 88 -10.62 1.63 -1.64
C ARG A 88 -10.11 2.57 -0.54
N LEU A 89 -10.62 3.78 -0.44
CA LEU A 89 -10.13 4.80 0.50
C LEU A 89 -11.17 5.18 1.56
N ALA A 90 -12.32 4.51 1.57
CA ALA A 90 -13.46 4.88 2.41
C ALA A 90 -13.30 4.54 3.91
N GLN A 91 -12.26 3.80 4.27
CA GLN A 91 -12.04 3.30 5.64
C GLN A 91 -10.63 3.61 6.12
N ASP A 92 -10.54 3.91 7.42
CA ASP A 92 -9.26 4.05 8.09
C ASP A 92 -8.51 2.71 8.14
N LEU A 93 -7.21 2.80 7.86
CA LEU A 93 -6.26 1.69 7.89
C LEU A 93 -5.35 1.82 9.11
N VAL A 94 -4.88 0.68 9.61
CA VAL A 94 -3.93 0.63 10.73
C VAL A 94 -2.59 0.07 10.25
N VAL A 95 -1.52 0.72 10.68
CA VAL A 95 -0.12 0.35 10.39
C VAL A 95 0.64 0.23 11.70
N PRO A 96 0.83 -0.98 12.25
CA PRO A 96 1.78 -1.19 13.34
C PRO A 96 3.21 -1.09 12.80
N VAL A 97 4.00 -0.21 13.39
CA VAL A 97 5.40 0.07 13.01
C VAL A 97 6.29 -0.19 14.22
N ARG A 98 7.34 -0.98 14.04
CA ARG A 98 8.40 -1.11 15.07
C ARG A 98 9.21 0.17 15.17
N SER A 99 9.34 0.67 16.39
CA SER A 99 10.15 1.85 16.71
C SER A 99 11.64 1.52 16.90
N ASP A 100 11.98 0.27 17.19
CA ASP A 100 13.35 -0.18 17.40
C ASP A 100 14.08 -0.53 16.09
N MET A 101 15.42 -0.61 16.16
CA MET A 101 16.26 -0.90 15.00
C MET A 101 16.60 -2.39 14.96
N THR A 102 16.00 -3.11 14.01
CA THR A 102 16.29 -4.54 13.79
C THR A 102 17.39 -4.78 12.76
N ARG A 103 17.53 -3.86 11.80
CA ARG A 103 18.56 -3.85 10.75
C ARG A 103 18.89 -2.43 10.29
N SER A 104 19.98 -2.26 9.53
CA SER A 104 20.21 -1.02 8.81
C SER A 104 19.28 -0.95 7.60
N LEU A 105 18.53 0.14 7.49
CA LEU A 105 17.70 0.44 6.32
C LEU A 105 18.24 1.72 5.71
N ASP A 106 19.00 1.58 4.64
CA ASP A 106 19.43 2.70 3.81
C ASP A 106 18.81 2.50 2.42
N VAL A 107 17.79 3.31 2.11
CA VAL A 107 17.08 3.28 0.83
C VAL A 107 17.45 4.55 0.09
N PRO A 108 18.37 4.48 -0.89
CA PRO A 108 18.79 5.65 -1.63
C PRO A 108 17.60 6.29 -2.33
N ARG A 109 17.50 7.61 -2.23
CA ARG A 109 16.49 8.38 -2.96
C ARG A 109 16.98 8.59 -4.40
N PRO A 110 16.25 8.10 -5.42
CA PRO A 110 16.70 8.22 -6.81
C PRO A 110 16.52 9.65 -7.34
N GLY A 111 17.38 10.05 -8.28
CA GLY A 111 17.21 11.27 -9.06
C GLY A 111 18.27 12.34 -8.82
N GLN A 112 18.14 13.44 -9.56
CA GLN A 112 18.95 14.65 -9.39
C GLN A 112 18.58 15.37 -8.10
N VAL A 113 19.59 15.82 -7.37
CA VAL A 113 19.45 16.41 -6.04
C VAL A 113 19.61 17.92 -6.10
N THR A 114 18.76 18.68 -5.42
CA THR A 114 18.88 20.13 -5.31
C THR A 114 18.41 20.61 -3.94
N ALA A 115 19.21 21.45 -3.29
CA ALA A 115 18.81 22.09 -2.03
C ALA A 115 17.82 23.24 -2.31
N GLU A 116 16.78 23.36 -1.49
CA GLU A 116 15.77 24.40 -1.60
C GLU A 116 15.24 24.85 -0.24
N ARG A 117 14.52 25.98 -0.22
CA ARG A 117 13.92 26.56 0.99
C ARG A 117 12.41 26.83 0.83
N PRO A 118 11.59 25.78 0.71
CA PRO A 118 10.16 25.95 0.50
C PRO A 118 9.46 26.42 1.78
N SER A 119 8.26 26.98 1.61
CA SER A 119 7.38 27.35 2.71
C SER A 119 6.14 26.44 2.70
N PHE A 120 5.96 25.64 3.75
CA PHE A 120 4.81 24.75 3.93
C PHE A 120 4.26 24.90 5.35
N SER A 121 2.93 24.92 5.48
CA SER A 121 2.25 25.04 6.78
C SER A 121 2.72 26.24 7.62
N GLY A 122 3.01 27.37 6.98
CA GLY A 122 3.48 28.59 7.67
C GLY A 122 4.93 28.55 8.16
N ARG A 123 5.70 27.50 7.84
CA ARG A 123 7.13 27.34 8.19
C ARG A 123 7.99 27.30 6.94
N ASN A 124 9.16 27.94 7.03
CA ASN A 124 10.23 27.77 6.04
C ASN A 124 11.09 26.56 6.41
N TRP A 125 11.34 25.71 5.42
CA TRP A 125 12.09 24.48 5.58
C TRP A 125 13.43 24.59 4.89
N GLU A 126 14.47 23.99 5.48
CA GLU A 126 15.63 23.60 4.68
C GLU A 126 15.33 22.21 4.13
N ALA A 127 15.30 22.09 2.81
CA ALA A 127 14.82 20.89 2.15
C ALA A 127 15.72 20.46 1.00
N THR A 128 15.58 19.20 0.63
CA THR A 128 16.27 18.58 -0.50
C THR A 128 15.23 18.03 -1.46
N ARG A 129 15.29 18.49 -2.72
CA ARG A 129 14.49 18.01 -3.84
C ARG A 129 15.22 16.89 -4.59
N TYR A 130 14.47 15.85 -4.93
CA TYR A 130 14.89 14.72 -5.76
C TYR A 130 14.02 14.68 -7.00
N VAL A 131 14.64 14.68 -8.19
CA VAL A 131 13.94 14.60 -9.48
C VAL A 131 14.45 13.41 -10.29
N SER A 132 13.58 12.43 -10.54
CA SER A 132 13.86 11.28 -11.39
C SER A 132 12.98 11.33 -12.63
N ASP A 133 13.56 11.65 -13.79
CA ASP A 133 12.85 11.67 -15.07
C ASP A 133 13.13 10.38 -15.84
N GLN A 134 12.18 9.44 -15.81
CA GLN A 134 12.25 8.18 -16.54
C GLN A 134 11.42 8.19 -17.82
N ARG A 135 10.82 9.33 -18.20
CA ARG A 135 10.01 9.45 -19.42
C ARG A 135 10.74 9.05 -20.71
N PRO A 136 12.07 9.26 -20.86
CA PRO A 136 12.80 8.78 -22.05
C PRO A 136 12.80 7.26 -22.25
N VAL A 137 12.43 6.47 -21.25
CA VAL A 137 12.32 4.99 -21.29
C VAL A 137 10.92 4.53 -20.88
N ASP A 138 9.90 5.32 -21.22
CA ASP A 138 8.49 5.09 -20.91
C ASP A 138 8.14 4.99 -19.41
N GLY A 139 9.02 5.49 -18.54
CA GLY A 139 8.79 5.61 -17.11
C GLY A 139 8.15 6.93 -16.67
N PRO A 140 7.89 7.11 -15.36
CA PRO A 140 7.32 8.34 -14.82
C PRO A 140 8.34 9.45 -14.63
N LEU A 141 7.86 10.69 -14.53
CA LEU A 141 8.59 11.77 -13.88
C LEU A 141 8.21 11.78 -12.39
N ARG A 142 9.20 11.66 -11.50
CA ARG A 142 9.00 11.67 -10.05
C ARG A 142 9.75 12.85 -9.43
N THR A 143 9.05 13.59 -8.59
CA THR A 143 9.63 14.66 -7.78
C THR A 143 9.29 14.42 -6.31
N ARG A 144 10.29 14.52 -5.43
CA ARG A 144 10.10 14.47 -3.98
C ARG A 144 10.85 15.60 -3.32
N VAL A 145 10.24 16.21 -2.32
CA VAL A 145 10.84 17.26 -1.50
C VAL A 145 10.78 16.81 -0.06
N TYR A 146 11.94 16.72 0.58
CA TYR A 146 12.05 16.32 1.98
C TYR A 146 12.72 17.40 2.80
N ALA A 147 12.18 17.68 3.99
CA ALA A 147 12.86 18.46 5.01
C ALA A 147 14.16 17.76 5.44
N ASN A 148 15.21 18.54 5.62
CA ASN A 148 16.49 18.06 6.14
C ASN A 148 16.40 17.73 7.64
N ASP A 149 15.60 18.49 8.39
CA ASP A 149 15.17 18.16 9.76
C ASP A 149 13.81 17.46 9.70
N SER A 150 13.83 16.14 9.91
CA SER A 150 12.66 15.27 9.78
C SER A 150 11.94 15.00 11.11
N ALA A 151 12.40 15.57 12.23
CA ALA A 151 11.93 15.17 13.57
C ALA A 151 10.41 15.33 13.75
N LEU A 152 9.81 16.39 13.21
CA LEU A 152 8.36 16.65 13.28
C LEU A 152 7.56 15.94 12.18
N LEU A 153 8.23 15.36 11.19
CA LEU A 153 7.65 14.74 9.99
C LEU A 153 8.14 13.29 9.84
N TYR A 154 8.46 12.63 10.95
CA TYR A 154 9.12 11.33 10.94
C TYR A 154 8.22 10.21 10.40
N LEU A 155 6.88 10.37 10.49
CA LEU A 155 5.89 9.45 9.92
C LEU A 155 6.02 9.28 8.40
N THR A 156 6.62 10.26 7.71
CA THR A 156 6.83 10.29 6.26
C THR A 156 8.27 10.71 5.92
N ARG A 157 9.22 10.43 6.81
CA ARG A 157 10.67 10.70 6.64
C ARG A 157 11.00 12.13 6.18
N GLY A 158 10.21 13.12 6.60
CA GLY A 158 10.40 14.52 6.25
C GLY A 158 9.65 14.99 5.00
N LEU A 159 8.73 14.20 4.42
CA LEU A 159 8.10 14.56 3.16
C LEU A 159 7.32 15.89 3.26
N LEU A 160 7.63 16.83 2.37
CA LEU A 160 6.93 18.12 2.23
C LEU A 160 6.03 18.12 0.99
N GLU A 161 6.52 17.59 -0.11
CA GLU A 161 5.83 17.53 -1.40
C GLU A 161 6.26 16.28 -2.16
N ALA A 162 5.30 15.64 -2.84
CA ALA A 162 5.56 14.56 -3.77
C ALA A 162 4.74 14.76 -5.05
N SER A 163 5.32 14.46 -6.20
CA SER A 163 4.58 14.29 -7.44
C SER A 163 5.10 13.12 -8.27
N THR A 164 4.18 12.39 -8.90
CA THR A 164 4.50 11.37 -9.89
C THR A 164 3.60 11.59 -11.09
N GLU A 165 4.23 11.84 -12.24
CA GLU A 165 3.54 12.09 -13.52
C GLU A 165 3.79 10.91 -14.46
N SER A 166 2.73 10.26 -14.89
CA SER A 166 2.76 9.19 -15.90
C SER A 166 2.66 9.81 -17.29
N ALA A 167 3.78 9.88 -18.02
CA ALA A 167 3.80 10.36 -19.41
C ALA A 167 4.00 9.25 -20.45
N GLY A 168 4.44 8.04 -20.05
CA GLY A 168 4.84 6.96 -20.97
C GLY A 168 3.72 6.03 -21.48
N PHE A 169 2.52 6.05 -20.90
CA PHE A 169 1.50 4.99 -21.14
C PHE A 169 0.24 5.47 -21.89
N ARG A 170 0.38 6.45 -22.78
CA ARG A 170 -0.71 7.02 -23.62
C ARG A 170 -1.88 7.69 -22.88
N THR A 171 -2.04 7.43 -21.57
CA THR A 171 -3.01 8.07 -20.69
C THR A 171 -2.25 8.99 -19.73
N PRO A 172 -2.20 10.30 -19.99
CA PRO A 172 -1.48 11.22 -19.11
C PRO A 172 -2.13 11.23 -17.73
N GLY A 173 -1.35 11.38 -16.68
CA GLY A 173 -1.91 11.37 -15.32
C GLY A 173 -0.85 11.46 -14.26
N GLY A 174 -1.26 11.31 -13.00
CA GLY A 174 -0.34 11.31 -11.90
C GLY A 174 -0.98 11.47 -10.54
N VAL A 175 -0.13 11.53 -9.53
CA VAL A 175 -0.50 11.82 -8.15
C VAL A 175 0.39 12.93 -7.60
N LYS A 176 -0.18 13.82 -6.78
CA LYS A 176 0.52 14.88 -6.08
C LYS A 176 0.11 14.90 -4.61
N LEU A 177 1.07 15.08 -3.71
CA LEU A 177 0.88 15.31 -2.28
C LEU A 177 1.58 16.61 -1.88
N SER A 178 0.96 17.37 -0.98
CA SER A 178 1.53 18.61 -0.43
C SER A 178 1.17 18.74 1.06
N LEU A 179 2.19 18.99 1.90
CA LEU A 179 2.02 19.12 3.34
C LEU A 179 1.05 20.28 3.67
N ARG A 180 0.04 19.98 4.48
CA ARG A 180 -0.96 20.93 4.95
C ARG A 180 -0.76 21.28 6.41
N GLU A 181 -0.60 20.27 7.24
CA GLU A 181 -0.51 20.42 8.68
C GLU A 181 0.40 19.33 9.25
N PHE A 182 1.05 19.65 10.35
CA PHE A 182 1.70 18.69 11.21
C PHE A 182 1.42 19.09 12.66
N GLN A 183 1.29 18.10 13.52
CA GLN A 183 1.04 18.29 14.94
C GLN A 183 1.88 17.32 15.76
N GLU A 184 2.37 17.84 16.87
CA GLU A 184 3.05 17.07 17.90
C GLU A 184 2.02 16.50 18.89
N GLY A 185 2.14 15.20 19.17
CA GLY A 185 1.34 14.50 20.14
C GLY A 185 1.76 14.75 21.58
N SER A 186 1.05 14.10 22.51
CA SER A 186 1.36 14.16 23.94
C SER A 186 2.08 12.90 24.41
N SER A 187 3.17 13.07 25.17
CA SER A 187 3.87 11.97 25.84
C SER A 187 3.08 11.38 27.02
N GLU A 188 2.05 12.09 27.49
CA GLU A 188 1.19 11.66 28.59
C GLU A 188 -0.05 10.89 28.09
N ALA A 189 -0.37 11.02 26.80
CA ALA A 189 -1.48 10.31 26.20
C ALA A 189 -1.16 8.83 26.00
N SER A 190 -2.06 7.97 26.44
CA SER A 190 -1.97 6.52 26.27
C SER A 190 -3.32 5.99 25.77
N ALA A 191 -3.27 5.05 24.85
CA ALA A 191 -4.43 4.40 24.27
C ALA A 191 -4.12 2.90 24.04
N PRO A 192 -5.11 2.00 24.17
CA PRO A 192 -4.91 0.59 23.88
C PRO A 192 -4.52 0.39 22.40
N ALA A 193 -3.79 -0.68 22.13
CA ALA A 193 -3.48 -1.07 20.76
C ALA A 193 -4.79 -1.30 19.98
N PRO A 194 -4.99 -0.68 18.81
CA PRO A 194 -6.17 -0.93 18.00
C PRO A 194 -6.14 -2.37 17.46
N ALA A 195 -7.32 -2.98 17.32
CA ALA A 195 -7.46 -4.25 16.62
C ALA A 195 -7.04 -4.08 15.15
N LEU A 196 -6.31 -5.07 14.62
CA LEU A 196 -5.92 -5.11 13.21
C LEU A 196 -7.08 -5.60 12.33
N GLU A 197 -8.24 -4.97 12.43
CA GLU A 197 -9.41 -5.31 11.60
C GLU A 197 -9.18 -4.95 10.14
N ARG A 198 -8.54 -3.80 9.87
CA ARG A 198 -8.22 -3.27 8.53
C ARG A 198 -6.74 -2.87 8.45
N PRO A 199 -5.81 -3.84 8.50
CA PRO A 199 -4.40 -3.54 8.37
C PRO A 199 -4.10 -3.06 6.95
N LEU A 200 -3.29 -2.00 6.80
CA LEU A 200 -2.71 -1.65 5.49
C LEU A 200 -1.89 -2.84 4.95
N GLY A 201 -1.23 -3.54 5.86
CA GLY A 201 -0.44 -4.73 5.57
C GLY A 201 0.31 -5.14 6.82
N PRO A 202 1.22 -4.29 7.34
CA PRO A 202 2.04 -4.60 8.51
C PRO A 202 1.26 -5.21 9.67
N GLY A 203 1.82 -6.28 10.24
CA GLY A 203 1.22 -7.02 11.34
C GLY A 203 0.19 -8.08 10.94
N ALA A 204 -0.06 -8.25 9.65
CA ALA A 204 -0.95 -9.27 9.10
C ALA A 204 -0.29 -10.12 8.01
N TYR A 205 -0.93 -11.24 7.69
CA TYR A 205 -0.52 -12.18 6.66
C TYR A 205 -1.73 -12.75 5.92
N TYR A 206 -1.49 -13.35 4.75
CA TYR A 206 -2.45 -14.24 4.11
C TYR A 206 -1.74 -15.38 3.38
N ASP A 207 -2.43 -16.51 3.28
CA ASP A 207 -1.97 -17.70 2.58
C ASP A 207 -2.77 -17.86 1.29
N ARG A 208 -2.07 -18.05 0.18
CA ARG A 208 -2.62 -18.26 -1.15
C ARG A 208 -2.18 -19.62 -1.64
N LYS A 209 -3.15 -20.50 -1.85
CA LYS A 209 -2.96 -21.75 -2.58
C LYS A 209 -2.88 -21.43 -4.07
N VAL A 210 -1.83 -21.90 -4.74
CA VAL A 210 -1.65 -21.79 -6.19
C VAL A 210 -1.71 -23.20 -6.76
N ASP A 211 -2.74 -23.44 -7.56
CA ASP A 211 -2.99 -24.72 -8.23
C ASP A 211 -2.49 -24.60 -9.67
N MET A 212 -1.16 -24.73 -9.86
CA MET A 212 -0.55 -24.75 -11.19
C MET A 212 0.36 -25.97 -11.29
N ALA A 213 0.17 -26.81 -12.31
CA ALA A 213 1.01 -27.97 -12.50
C ALA A 213 2.45 -27.55 -12.85
N PRO A 214 3.49 -28.23 -12.30
CA PRO A 214 3.42 -29.39 -11.41
C PRO A 214 3.33 -29.05 -9.91
N THR A 215 3.57 -27.79 -9.52
CA THR A 215 3.74 -27.35 -8.14
C THR A 215 2.44 -26.82 -7.54
N HIS A 216 1.74 -27.68 -6.80
CA HIS A 216 0.61 -27.26 -5.95
C HIS A 216 1.18 -26.75 -4.64
N GLU A 217 1.29 -25.42 -4.50
CA GLU A 217 1.99 -24.79 -3.38
C GLU A 217 1.05 -23.83 -2.64
N VAL A 218 1.24 -23.74 -1.32
CA VAL A 218 0.64 -22.68 -0.51
C VAL A 218 1.74 -21.68 -0.21
N LEU A 219 1.56 -20.47 -0.75
CA LEU A 219 2.44 -19.34 -0.51
C LEU A 219 1.87 -18.49 0.63
N ARG A 220 2.73 -18.09 1.56
CA ARG A 220 2.40 -17.11 2.59
C ARG A 220 2.97 -15.76 2.22
N VAL A 221 2.13 -14.73 2.29
CA VAL A 221 2.53 -13.33 2.16
C VAL A 221 2.45 -12.68 3.53
N CYS A 222 3.54 -12.04 3.91
CA CYS A 222 3.79 -11.49 5.22
C CYS A 222 4.16 -10.02 5.14
N PHE A 223 3.66 -9.24 6.09
CA PHE A 223 3.93 -7.80 6.16
C PHE A 223 4.39 -7.40 7.55
N THR A 224 5.44 -6.59 7.60
CA THR A 224 5.84 -5.85 8.82
C THR A 224 6.19 -4.41 8.45
N ALA A 225 6.40 -3.56 9.44
CA ALA A 225 6.96 -2.25 9.24
C ALA A 225 7.93 -1.89 10.35
N GLU A 226 8.98 -1.16 9.99
CA GLU A 226 9.96 -0.61 10.92
C GLU A 226 10.35 0.81 10.48
N ARG A 227 10.31 1.75 11.42
CA ARG A 227 10.83 3.13 11.25
C ARG A 227 10.43 3.84 9.94
N GLY A 228 9.16 3.71 9.53
CA GLY A 228 8.63 4.33 8.32
C GLY A 228 8.86 3.55 7.02
N TYR A 229 9.28 2.29 7.11
CA TYR A 229 9.36 1.37 5.98
C TYR A 229 8.43 0.18 6.18
N ILE A 230 7.76 -0.23 5.10
CA ILE A 230 6.96 -1.44 4.98
C ILE A 230 7.82 -2.52 4.33
N LEU A 231 7.74 -3.72 4.89
CA LEU A 231 8.48 -4.89 4.46
C LEU A 231 7.49 -5.98 4.06
N ARG A 232 7.59 -6.47 2.82
CA ARG A 232 6.76 -7.56 2.28
C ARG A 232 7.63 -8.78 2.00
N ALA A 233 7.27 -9.92 2.59
CA ALA A 233 7.89 -11.21 2.31
C ALA A 233 6.87 -12.15 1.69
N GLU A 234 7.28 -12.95 0.71
CA GLU A 234 6.45 -13.99 0.09
C GLU A 234 7.29 -15.25 -0.11
N GLY A 235 6.73 -16.41 0.22
CA GLY A 235 7.39 -17.68 0.01
C GLY A 235 6.56 -18.89 0.43
N PRO A 236 7.06 -20.12 0.19
CA PRO A 236 6.43 -21.36 0.62
C PRO A 236 6.05 -21.33 2.10
N LEU A 237 4.89 -21.89 2.42
CA LEU A 237 4.54 -22.17 3.79
C LEU A 237 5.38 -23.35 4.33
N GLY A 238 6.37 -23.05 5.16
CA GLY A 238 7.14 -24.06 5.88
C GLY A 238 6.31 -24.79 6.95
N THR A 239 6.63 -26.06 7.22
CA THR A 239 5.97 -26.83 8.29
C THR A 239 6.38 -26.31 9.67
N GLY A 240 5.40 -25.87 10.47
CA GLY A 240 5.60 -25.55 11.89
C GLY A 240 6.32 -24.22 12.20
N SER A 241 6.46 -23.31 11.23
CA SER A 241 7.07 -21.99 11.46
C SER A 241 6.08 -21.00 12.06
N GLU A 242 6.59 -20.11 12.93
CA GLU A 242 5.85 -18.90 13.34
C GLU A 242 5.46 -18.09 12.09
N PRO A 243 4.25 -17.49 12.09
CA PRO A 243 3.86 -16.63 10.98
C PRO A 243 4.84 -15.46 10.86
N CYS A 244 5.46 -15.31 9.69
CA CYS A 244 6.23 -14.12 9.31
C CYS A 244 7.51 -13.87 10.13
N ALA A 245 8.37 -14.89 10.25
CA ALA A 245 9.58 -14.84 11.10
C ALA A 245 10.79 -14.10 10.49
N ASP A 246 10.92 -14.01 9.16
CA ASP A 246 12.13 -13.46 8.52
C ASP A 246 11.79 -12.40 7.46
N PHE A 247 12.30 -11.18 7.71
CA PHE A 247 12.26 -10.05 6.78
C PHE A 247 13.66 -9.51 6.47
N SER A 248 14.73 -10.24 6.84
CA SER A 248 16.10 -9.76 6.75
C SER A 248 16.54 -9.42 5.33
N LYS A 249 16.02 -10.14 4.33
CA LYS A 249 16.38 -10.02 2.90
C LYS A 249 15.38 -9.23 2.05
N VAL A 250 14.29 -8.75 2.63
CA VAL A 250 13.25 -8.04 1.85
C VAL A 250 13.65 -6.61 1.59
N GLU A 251 13.33 -6.12 0.39
CA GLU A 251 13.52 -4.73 0.02
C GLU A 251 12.50 -3.86 0.77
N PRO A 252 12.96 -2.84 1.51
CA PRO A 252 12.08 -1.91 2.20
C PRO A 252 11.39 -0.95 1.23
N GLU A 253 10.08 -0.79 1.38
CA GLU A 253 9.32 0.26 0.71
C GLU A 253 8.95 1.35 1.72
N SER A 254 9.17 2.61 1.40
CA SER A 254 8.86 3.68 2.34
C SER A 254 7.35 3.90 2.47
N LEU A 255 6.88 4.07 3.71
CA LEU A 255 5.45 4.24 4.02
C LEU A 255 4.80 5.34 3.20
N GLU A 256 5.50 6.48 3.00
CA GLU A 256 4.96 7.60 2.22
C GLU A 256 4.75 7.28 0.73
N GLU A 257 5.57 6.39 0.13
CA GLU A 257 5.38 5.97 -1.26
C GLU A 257 4.17 5.05 -1.37
N VAL A 258 3.99 4.13 -0.40
CA VAL A 258 2.83 3.25 -0.34
C VAL A 258 1.54 4.04 -0.22
N VAL A 259 1.43 4.94 0.76
CA VAL A 259 0.20 5.72 0.98
C VAL A 259 -0.07 6.73 -0.14
N MET A 260 0.97 7.24 -0.80
CA MET A 260 0.81 8.08 -1.99
C MET A 260 0.30 7.29 -3.21
N GLY A 261 0.62 6.00 -3.31
CA GLY A 261 0.12 5.13 -4.38
C GLY A 261 -1.39 4.88 -4.30
N LEU A 262 -1.97 4.86 -3.10
CA LEU A 262 -3.36 4.46 -2.89
C LEU A 262 -4.40 5.35 -3.61
N PRO A 263 -4.29 6.69 -3.64
CA PRO A 263 -5.15 7.55 -4.47
C PRO A 263 -5.11 7.19 -5.95
N TRP A 264 -3.93 6.89 -6.49
CA TRP A 264 -3.77 6.49 -7.89
C TRP A 264 -4.44 5.14 -8.13
N GLU A 265 -4.21 4.14 -7.27
CA GLU A 265 -4.86 2.83 -7.35
C GLU A 265 -6.38 2.91 -7.29
N ALA A 266 -6.90 3.75 -6.39
CA ALA A 266 -8.34 4.00 -6.25
C ALA A 266 -8.94 4.62 -7.51
N LEU A 267 -8.21 5.54 -8.14
CA LEU A 267 -8.63 6.19 -9.38
C LEU A 267 -8.64 5.22 -10.57
N VAL A 268 -7.57 4.43 -10.75
CA VAL A 268 -7.40 3.57 -11.93
C VAL A 268 -8.22 2.28 -11.85
N SER A 269 -8.42 1.73 -10.66
CA SER A 269 -9.16 0.47 -10.47
C SER A 269 -10.66 0.62 -10.74
N GLY A 270 -11.18 1.84 -10.78
CA GLY A 270 -12.60 2.10 -10.97
C GLY A 270 -13.45 1.69 -9.77
N GLU A 271 -14.74 1.47 -10.01
CA GLU A 271 -15.67 1.06 -8.98
C GLU A 271 -15.41 -0.38 -8.53
N TRP A 272 -15.59 -0.64 -7.24
CA TRP A 272 -15.50 -1.97 -6.66
C TRP A 272 -16.90 -2.47 -6.28
N PRO A 273 -17.22 -3.77 -6.49
CA PRO A 273 -16.40 -4.80 -7.12
C PRO A 273 -16.23 -4.62 -8.63
N PRO A 274 -15.19 -5.23 -9.25
CA PRO A 274 -14.89 -5.04 -10.68
C PRO A 274 -16.01 -5.50 -11.63
N SER A 275 -16.83 -6.48 -11.20
CA SER A 275 -18.00 -6.96 -11.94
C SER A 275 -19.25 -6.74 -11.10
N LYS A 276 -20.24 -6.03 -11.67
CA LYS A 276 -21.56 -5.81 -11.04
C LYS A 276 -22.57 -6.89 -11.39
N ASP A 277 -22.37 -7.55 -12.53
CA ASP A 277 -23.28 -8.54 -13.10
C ASP A 277 -22.88 -9.99 -12.76
N GLY A 278 -21.75 -10.18 -12.07
CA GLY A 278 -21.30 -11.48 -11.62
C GLY A 278 -22.26 -12.15 -10.64
N ALA A 279 -22.14 -13.48 -10.53
CA ALA A 279 -22.96 -14.28 -9.65
C ALA A 279 -22.65 -13.95 -8.18
N ARG A 280 -23.68 -13.55 -7.42
CA ARG A 280 -23.54 -13.29 -5.98
C ARG A 280 -23.47 -14.61 -5.22
N GLY A 281 -22.58 -14.68 -4.23
CA GLY A 281 -22.41 -15.85 -3.38
C GLY A 281 -21.68 -15.53 -2.10
N THR A 282 -21.13 -16.56 -1.48
CA THR A 282 -20.31 -16.45 -0.27
C THR A 282 -18.99 -17.17 -0.51
N PHE A 283 -17.90 -16.47 -0.29
CA PHE A 283 -16.56 -17.05 -0.25
C PHE A 283 -16.26 -17.51 1.18
N THR A 284 -15.94 -18.78 1.34
CA THR A 284 -15.73 -19.41 2.65
C THR A 284 -14.29 -19.88 2.84
N VAL A 285 -13.72 -19.57 4.01
CA VAL A 285 -12.40 -20.03 4.44
C VAL A 285 -12.44 -20.32 5.95
N GLY A 286 -12.32 -21.60 6.32
CA GLY A 286 -12.59 -22.02 7.69
C GLY A 286 -13.98 -21.57 8.14
N ASP A 287 -14.05 -20.89 9.28
CA ASP A 287 -15.31 -20.33 9.82
C ASP A 287 -15.66 -18.94 9.29
N ARG A 288 -14.87 -18.40 8.35
CA ARG A 288 -15.07 -17.05 7.79
C ARG A 288 -15.94 -17.09 6.55
N ASN A 289 -16.95 -16.22 6.54
CA ASN A 289 -17.88 -16.03 5.44
C ASN A 289 -17.73 -14.60 4.89
N VAL A 290 -17.47 -14.49 3.59
CA VAL A 290 -17.29 -13.20 2.90
C VAL A 290 -18.32 -13.10 1.78
N PRO A 291 -19.21 -12.09 1.77
CA PRO A 291 -20.05 -11.81 0.62
C PRO A 291 -19.18 -11.63 -0.63
N ALA A 292 -19.49 -12.34 -1.71
CA ALA A 292 -18.63 -12.40 -2.88
C ALA A 292 -19.41 -12.25 -4.19
N ILE A 293 -18.72 -11.77 -5.22
CA ILE A 293 -19.20 -11.77 -6.60
C ILE A 293 -18.21 -12.60 -7.44
N THR A 294 -18.72 -13.58 -8.17
CA THR A 294 -17.96 -14.38 -9.11
C THR A 294 -18.27 -13.93 -10.53
N ASP A 295 -17.26 -13.39 -11.19
CA ASP A 295 -17.28 -13.08 -12.60
C ASP A 295 -16.80 -14.30 -13.39
N GLN A 296 -17.48 -14.61 -14.50
CA GLN A 296 -17.09 -15.69 -15.40
C GLN A 296 -17.03 -15.15 -16.82
N ARG A 297 -15.89 -15.32 -17.47
CA ARG A 297 -15.71 -14.97 -18.89
C ARG A 297 -15.24 -16.18 -19.69
N THR A 298 -15.64 -16.20 -20.95
CA THR A 298 -15.26 -17.24 -21.91
C THR A 298 -14.46 -16.58 -23.02
N GLU A 299 -13.28 -17.12 -23.31
CA GLU A 299 -12.40 -16.61 -24.36
C GLU A 299 -11.93 -17.76 -25.25
N ASP A 300 -11.73 -17.49 -26.54
CA ASP A 300 -11.07 -18.42 -27.45
C ASP A 300 -9.59 -18.03 -27.56
N LEU A 301 -8.71 -18.90 -27.10
CA LEU A 301 -7.26 -18.72 -27.17
C LEU A 301 -6.70 -19.78 -28.11
N GLU A 302 -6.19 -19.32 -29.27
CA GLU A 302 -5.56 -20.16 -30.28
C GLU A 302 -6.44 -21.34 -30.77
N GLY A 303 -7.76 -21.14 -30.84
CA GLY A 303 -8.73 -22.15 -31.27
C GLY A 303 -9.17 -23.11 -30.17
N THR A 304 -8.80 -22.83 -28.91
CA THR A 304 -9.27 -23.55 -27.74
C THR A 304 -10.04 -22.62 -26.82
N GLN A 305 -11.29 -22.97 -26.55
CA GLN A 305 -12.13 -22.22 -25.63
C GLN A 305 -11.63 -22.41 -24.18
N HIS A 306 -11.50 -21.29 -23.47
CA HIS A 306 -11.15 -21.22 -22.06
C HIS A 306 -12.26 -20.51 -21.30
N VAL A 307 -12.49 -20.96 -20.07
CA VAL A 307 -13.39 -20.33 -19.11
C VAL A 307 -12.55 -19.80 -17.96
N PHE A 308 -12.63 -18.50 -17.70
CA PHE A 308 -11.99 -17.86 -16.56
C PHE A 308 -13.04 -17.51 -15.52
N MET A 309 -12.71 -17.75 -14.26
CA MET A 309 -13.56 -17.45 -13.11
C MET A 309 -12.76 -16.64 -12.11
N ASP A 310 -13.23 -15.44 -11.79
CA ASP A 310 -12.63 -14.57 -10.78
C ASP A 310 -13.67 -14.26 -9.70
N THR A 311 -13.35 -14.54 -8.44
CA THR A 311 -14.20 -14.27 -7.29
C THR A 311 -13.64 -13.14 -6.47
N TYR A 312 -14.40 -12.07 -6.30
CA TYR A 312 -14.03 -10.87 -5.56
C TYR A 312 -14.88 -10.72 -4.30
N ALA A 313 -14.35 -10.03 -3.28
CA ALA A 313 -15.18 -9.58 -2.17
C ALA A 313 -16.24 -8.59 -2.70
N ALA A 314 -17.51 -8.85 -2.45
CA ALA A 314 -18.58 -7.92 -2.77
C ALA A 314 -18.49 -6.65 -1.92
N GLU A 315 -18.10 -6.82 -0.65
CA GLU A 315 -17.84 -5.75 0.31
C GLU A 315 -16.45 -5.97 0.94
N PRO A 316 -15.40 -5.26 0.49
CA PRO A 316 -14.01 -5.50 0.90
C PRO A 316 -13.76 -5.11 2.37
N TRP A 317 -14.69 -4.41 3.00
CA TRP A 317 -14.64 -4.04 4.42
C TRP A 317 -15.52 -4.91 5.31
N ALA A 318 -16.13 -5.98 4.77
CA ALA A 318 -16.98 -6.87 5.55
C ALA A 318 -16.21 -7.51 6.73
N PRO A 319 -16.86 -7.76 7.88
CA PRO A 319 -16.23 -8.36 9.06
C PRO A 319 -15.55 -9.71 8.79
N GLY A 320 -16.06 -10.49 7.83
CA GLY A 320 -15.45 -11.74 7.40
C GLY A 320 -14.00 -11.59 6.93
N LEU A 321 -13.59 -10.41 6.46
CA LEU A 321 -12.24 -10.09 5.99
C LEU A 321 -11.35 -9.48 7.08
N ALA A 322 -11.80 -9.37 8.33
CA ALA A 322 -10.98 -8.81 9.41
C ALA A 322 -9.58 -9.47 9.48
N GLY A 323 -8.54 -8.64 9.60
CA GLY A 323 -7.15 -9.10 9.60
C GLY A 323 -6.56 -9.41 8.21
N LEU A 324 -7.32 -9.30 7.12
CA LEU A 324 -6.76 -9.41 5.77
C LEU A 324 -6.06 -8.08 5.39
N PRO A 325 -4.80 -8.11 4.92
CA PRO A 325 -4.10 -6.95 4.37
C PRO A 325 -4.87 -6.22 3.27
N TYR A 326 -4.69 -4.90 3.20
CA TYR A 326 -5.33 -4.04 2.21
C TYR A 326 -5.20 -4.57 0.78
N GLU A 327 -4.00 -4.98 0.36
CA GLU A 327 -3.77 -5.46 -1.02
C GLU A 327 -4.69 -6.64 -1.40
N ALA A 328 -4.88 -7.59 -0.48
CA ALA A 328 -5.63 -8.81 -0.75
C ALA A 328 -7.15 -8.59 -0.70
N ARG A 329 -7.64 -7.53 -0.04
CA ARG A 329 -9.07 -7.16 -0.05
C ARG A 329 -9.55 -6.71 -1.42
N PHE A 330 -8.64 -6.11 -2.19
CA PHE A 330 -8.93 -5.52 -3.49
C PHE A 330 -8.28 -6.31 -4.65
N GLN A 331 -8.09 -7.61 -4.43
CA GLN A 331 -7.70 -8.61 -5.44
C GLN A 331 -8.77 -9.72 -5.48
N SER A 332 -8.66 -10.66 -6.43
CA SER A 332 -9.52 -11.84 -6.43
C SER A 332 -9.20 -12.73 -5.22
N LEU A 333 -10.23 -13.11 -4.48
CA LEU A 333 -10.17 -14.07 -3.38
C LEU A 333 -9.95 -15.50 -3.90
N SER A 334 -10.45 -15.79 -5.10
CA SER A 334 -10.00 -16.92 -5.91
C SER A 334 -10.09 -16.62 -7.39
N SER A 335 -9.17 -17.20 -8.15
CA SER A 335 -9.19 -17.22 -9.60
C SER A 335 -9.02 -18.66 -10.10
N GLY A 336 -9.61 -18.98 -11.24
CA GLY A 336 -9.48 -20.28 -11.88
C GLY A 336 -9.63 -20.18 -13.39
N SER A 337 -8.96 -21.08 -14.11
CA SER A 337 -9.14 -21.26 -15.54
C SER A 337 -9.42 -22.71 -15.87
N GLU A 338 -10.34 -22.92 -16.80
CA GLU A 338 -10.70 -24.23 -17.34
C GLU A 338 -10.52 -24.22 -18.87
N ARG A 339 -9.86 -25.24 -19.41
CA ARG A 339 -9.78 -25.50 -20.84
C ARG A 339 -10.97 -26.35 -21.26
N VAL A 340 -11.66 -25.97 -22.33
CA VAL A 340 -12.75 -26.75 -22.91
C VAL A 340 -12.19 -27.65 -24.01
N GLY A 341 -12.08 -28.94 -23.70
CA GLY A 341 -11.63 -29.98 -24.62
C GLY A 341 -12.70 -30.45 -25.61
N PRO A 342 -12.34 -31.36 -26.53
CA PRO A 342 -13.26 -31.94 -27.49
C PRO A 342 -14.50 -32.52 -26.81
N GLY A 343 -15.69 -32.24 -27.35
CA GLY A 343 -16.96 -32.67 -26.76
C GLY A 343 -17.44 -31.84 -25.56
N GLY A 344 -16.79 -30.71 -25.25
CA GLY A 344 -17.21 -29.78 -24.20
C GLY A 344 -16.72 -30.14 -22.79
N GLN A 345 -15.84 -31.13 -22.66
CA GLN A 345 -15.25 -31.50 -21.38
C GLN A 345 -14.37 -30.37 -20.84
N ARG A 346 -14.51 -30.03 -19.56
CA ARG A 346 -13.70 -28.99 -18.92
C ARG A 346 -12.54 -29.62 -18.14
N GLU A 347 -11.34 -29.10 -18.37
CA GLU A 347 -10.10 -29.50 -17.71
C GLU A 347 -9.54 -28.29 -16.97
N SER A 348 -9.23 -28.41 -15.68
CA SER A 348 -8.59 -27.33 -14.93
C SER A 348 -7.23 -26.99 -15.53
N ALA A 349 -7.05 -25.72 -15.90
CA ALA A 349 -5.79 -25.17 -16.41
C ALA A 349 -5.00 -24.41 -15.33
N GLY A 350 -5.62 -24.19 -14.17
CA GLY A 350 -4.95 -23.73 -12.95
C GLY A 350 -5.76 -22.66 -12.21
N GLY A 351 -5.21 -22.15 -11.12
CA GLY A 351 -5.88 -21.12 -10.34
C GLY A 351 -5.14 -20.71 -9.07
N SER A 352 -5.76 -19.79 -8.35
CA SER A 352 -5.31 -19.41 -7.02
C SER A 352 -6.48 -19.17 -6.08
N ARG A 353 -6.27 -19.38 -4.78
CA ARG A 353 -7.30 -19.15 -3.77
C ARG A 353 -6.65 -18.70 -2.46
N ILE A 354 -7.20 -17.67 -1.84
CA ILE A 354 -6.88 -17.33 -0.45
C ILE A 354 -7.44 -18.44 0.45
N VAL A 355 -6.58 -19.04 1.27
CA VAL A 355 -6.93 -20.18 2.12
C VAL A 355 -6.77 -19.91 3.61
N GLN A 356 -6.10 -18.82 4.00
CA GLN A 356 -5.97 -18.38 5.39
C GLN A 356 -5.52 -16.91 5.44
N TRP A 357 -5.81 -16.20 6.53
CA TRP A 357 -5.24 -14.87 6.81
C TRP A 357 -5.41 -14.52 8.29
N GLY A 358 -4.74 -13.46 8.72
CA GLY A 358 -4.99 -12.86 10.03
C GLY A 358 -3.84 -11.99 10.51
N PRO A 359 -4.00 -11.39 11.70
CA PRO A 359 -2.89 -10.75 12.38
C PRO A 359 -1.86 -11.80 12.83
N TRP A 360 -0.59 -11.45 12.76
CA TRP A 360 0.51 -12.22 13.39
C TRP A 360 1.16 -11.43 14.54
N LEU A 361 0.89 -10.13 14.64
CA LEU A 361 1.19 -9.37 15.85
C LEU A 361 0.15 -9.69 16.90
N GLY A 362 0.60 -10.34 17.97
CA GLY A 362 -0.23 -10.62 19.14
C GLY A 362 -0.69 -9.31 19.79
N GLY A 363 -1.99 -9.07 19.77
CA GLY A 363 -2.66 -8.53 20.94
C GLY A 363 -3.23 -9.73 21.69
N GLN A 364 -2.71 -10.04 22.88
CA GLN A 364 -3.54 -10.75 23.83
C GLN A 364 -4.75 -9.86 24.16
N PRO A 365 -5.94 -10.45 24.39
CA PRO A 365 -7.10 -9.72 24.90
C PRO A 365 -6.81 -8.96 26.19
#